data_AF-A0A9X0GAV7-F1
#
_entry.id   AF-A0A9X0GAV7-F1
#
_cell.length_a   1.000
_cell.length_b   1.000
_cell.length_c   1.000
_cell.angle_alpha   90.00
_cell.angle_beta   90.00
_cell.angle_gamma   90.00
#
_symmetry.space_group_name_H-M   'P 1'
#
loop_
_entity.id
_entity.type
_entity.pdbx_description
1 polymer ?
#
loop_
_entity_poly.entity_id
_entity_poly.type
_entity_poly.pdbx_seq_one_letter_code
_entity_poly.pdbx_strand_id
1 'polypeptide(L)' 'MTFGNRVRDIRKQKNITQEKLAKELDFKHASAISFIENGKRRLDAEKIPTLANALGVSIDELFFEQNVVNSTTKRELVE' A
#
# COMPACT_ATOMS: atom_id res chain seq x y z
N MET A 1 -7.12 -10.80 1.10
CA MET A 1 -6.35 -9.80 1.88
C MET A 1 -7.05 -8.45 1.77
N THR A 2 -7.10 -7.62 2.81
CA THR A 2 -7.59 -6.22 2.68
C THR A 2 -6.43 -5.29 2.38
N PHE A 3 -6.71 -4.13 1.78
CA PHE A 3 -5.70 -3.08 1.57
C PHE A 3 -4.92 -2.73 2.85
N GLY A 4 -5.63 -2.56 3.98
CA GLY A 4 -5.01 -2.27 5.27
C GLY A 4 -4.06 -3.38 5.75
N ASN A 5 -4.41 -4.64 5.55
CA ASN A 5 -3.53 -5.76 5.88
C ASN A 5 -2.28 -5.76 4.99
N ARG A 6 -2.42 -5.47 3.70
CA ARG A 6 -1.28 -5.35 2.77
C ARG A 6 -0.30 -4.26 3.19
N VAL A 7 -0.82 -3.09 3.54
CA VAL A 7 -0.01 -1.97 4.05
C VAL A 7 0.74 -2.36 5.33
N ARG A 8 0.07 -3.05 6.26
CA ARG A 8 0.70 -3.54 7.49
C ARG A 8 1.86 -4.49 7.20
N ASP A 9 1.65 -5.43 6.29
CA ASP A 9 2.64 -6.46 5.99
C ASP A 9 3.89 -5.86 5.33
N ILE A 10 3.71 -4.98 4.34
CA ILE A 10 4.81 -4.22 3.73
C ILE A 10 5.54 -3.39 4.80
N ARG A 11 4.81 -2.66 5.65
CA ARG A 11 5.40 -1.84 6.71
C ARG A 11 6.28 -2.67 7.64
N LYS A 12 5.79 -3.83 8.08
CA LYS A 12 6.54 -4.74 8.95
C LYS A 12 7.77 -5.32 8.25
N GLN A 13 7.64 -5.73 6.99
CA GLN A 13 8.78 -6.22 6.18
C GLN A 13 9.87 -5.16 6.02
N LYS A 14 9.49 -3.89 5.94
CA LYS A 14 10.41 -2.74 5.83
C LYS A 14 10.89 -2.21 7.19
N ASN A 15 10.51 -2.84 8.31
CA ASN A 15 10.82 -2.40 9.68
C ASN A 15 10.44 -0.94 9.98
N ILE A 16 9.33 -0.47 9.39
CA ILE A 16 8.81 0.88 9.60
C ILE A 16 7.84 0.87 10.79
N THR A 17 7.94 1.82 11.72
CA THR A 17 6.97 1.97 12.82
C THR A 17 5.70 2.66 12.35
N GLN A 18 4.57 2.48 13.07
CA GLN A 18 3.34 3.20 12.75
C GLN A 18 3.51 4.71 12.96
N GLU A 19 4.34 5.13 13.92
CA GLU A 19 4.72 6.51 14.18
C GLU A 19 5.46 7.12 13.00
N LYS A 20 6.46 6.41 12.46
CA LYS A 20 7.21 6.87 11.29
C LYS A 20 6.28 7.01 10.10
N LEU A 21 5.48 5.99 9.82
CA LEU A 21 4.56 6.03 8.68
C LEU A 21 3.50 7.14 8.84
N ALA A 22 3.00 7.38 10.06
CA ALA A 22 2.08 8.48 10.32
C ALA A 22 2.72 9.84 9.98
N LYS A 23 3.97 10.05 10.38
CA LYS A 23 4.71 11.28 10.08
C LYS A 23 4.88 11.50 8.57
N GLU A 24 5.23 10.46 7.81
CA GLU A 24 5.39 10.56 6.35
C GLU A 24 4.06 10.86 5.62
N LEU A 25 2.91 10.47 6.19
CA LEU A 25 1.58 10.72 5.62
C LEU A 25 0.90 11.99 6.16
N ASP A 26 1.60 12.79 6.95
CA ASP A 26 1.09 13.98 7.65
C ASP A 26 -0.07 13.67 8.61
N PHE A 27 -0.04 12.50 9.25
CA PHE A 27 -0.95 12.17 10.34
C PHE A 27 -0.35 12.57 11.69
N LYS A 28 -1.17 13.24 12.50
CA LYS A 28 -0.77 13.68 13.85
C LYS A 28 -0.46 12.53 14.81
N HIS A 29 -1.07 11.36 14.63
CA HIS A 29 -0.97 10.24 15.56
C HIS A 29 -0.84 8.88 14.83
N ALA A 30 -0.02 7.99 15.40
CA ALA A 30 0.18 6.62 14.91
C ALA A 30 -1.11 5.79 14.87
N SER A 31 -2.10 6.12 15.71
CA SER A 31 -3.42 5.49 15.71
C SER A 31 -4.14 5.61 14.36
N ALA A 32 -3.87 6.66 13.57
CA ALA A 32 -4.41 6.79 12.22
C ALA A 32 -3.94 5.63 11.32
N ILE A 33 -2.65 5.29 11.37
CA ILE A 33 -2.09 4.14 10.64
C ILE A 33 -2.68 2.84 11.16
N SER A 34 -2.77 2.67 12.48
CA SER A 34 -3.40 1.48 13.07
C SER A 34 -4.85 1.29 12.60
N PHE A 35 -5.64 2.36 12.50
CA PHE A 35 -7.01 2.29 12.00
C PHE A 35 -7.08 1.96 10.52
N ILE A 36 -6.18 2.49 9.70
CA ILE A 36 -6.08 2.14 8.27
C ILE A 36 -5.71 0.66 8.12
N GLU A 37 -4.68 0.21 8.82
CA GLU A 37 -4.22 -1.19 8.75
C GLU A 37 -5.26 -2.19 9.25
N ASN A 38 -6.14 -1.77 10.17
CA ASN A 38 -7.25 -2.59 10.68
C ASN A 38 -8.56 -2.41 9.90
N GLY A 39 -8.58 -1.61 8.82
CA GLY A 39 -9.79 -1.34 8.04
C GLY A 39 -10.86 -0.52 8.77
N LYS A 40 -10.52 0.09 9.91
CA LYS A 40 -11.41 0.98 10.69
C LYS A 40 -11.51 2.38 10.08
N ARG A 41 -10.54 2.76 9.24
CA ARG A 41 -10.48 4.04 8.54
C ARG A 41 -10.03 3.82 7.10
N ARG A 42 -10.62 4.55 6.15
CA ARG A 42 -10.14 4.62 4.76
C ARG A 42 -9.01 5.63 4.63
N LEU A 43 -8.04 5.34 3.77
CA LEU A 43 -7.01 6.28 3.36
C LEU A 43 -7.51 7.04 2.13
N ASP A 44 -7.33 8.35 2.12
CA ASP A 44 -7.66 9.19 0.97
C ASP A 44 -6.76 8.82 -0.21
N ALA A 45 -7.33 8.70 -1.41
CA ALA A 45 -6.61 8.24 -2.60
C ALA A 45 -5.39 9.13 -2.94
N GLU A 46 -5.48 10.42 -2.63
CA GLU A 46 -4.39 11.40 -2.79
C GLU A 46 -3.14 11.06 -1.97
N LYS A 47 -3.28 10.29 -0.88
CA LYS A 47 -2.15 9.86 -0.04
C LYS A 47 -1.51 8.55 -0.50
N ILE A 48 -2.06 7.89 -1.52
CA ILE A 48 -1.53 6.62 -2.03
C ILE A 48 -0.11 6.76 -2.57
N PRO A 49 0.23 7.79 -3.37
CA PRO A 49 1.62 7.99 -3.83
C PRO A 49 2.58 8.20 -2.66
N THR A 50 2.20 9.01 -1.67
CA THR A 50 3.02 9.27 -0.47
C THR A 50 3.20 8.00 0.36
N LEU A 51 2.16 7.18 0.49
CA LEU A 51 2.23 5.88 1.16
C LEU A 51 3.22 4.93 0.47
N ALA A 52 3.15 4.82 -0.85
CA ALA A 52 4.05 3.97 -1.64
C ALA A 52 5.51 4.41 -1.45
N ASN A 53 5.77 5.72 -1.56
CA ASN A 53 7.08 6.32 -1.34
C ASN A 53 7.60 6.06 0.08
N ALA A 54 6.77 6.27 1.10
CA ALA A 54 7.12 6.07 2.51
C ALA A 54 7.48 4.61 2.83
N LEU A 55 6.83 3.66 2.14
CA LEU A 55 7.09 2.23 2.26
C LEU A 55 8.20 1.72 1.33
N GLY A 56 8.68 2.56 0.40
CA GLY A 56 9.70 2.20 -0.58
C GLY A 56 9.25 1.06 -1.48
N VAL A 57 8.03 1.17 -2.03
CA VAL A 57 7.41 0.23 -2.97
C VAL A 57 6.70 0.99 -4.09
N SER A 58 6.39 0.32 -5.19
CA SER A 58 5.50 0.85 -6.22
C SER A 58 4.04 0.92 -5.73
N ILE A 59 3.20 1.72 -6.41
CA ILE A 59 1.77 1.77 -6.10
C ILE A 59 1.13 0.39 -6.35
N ASP A 60 1.53 -0.31 -7.42
CA ASP A 60 1.02 -1.64 -7.75
C ASP A 60 1.22 -2.64 -6.60
N GLU A 61 2.37 -2.61 -5.93
CA GLU A 61 2.66 -3.48 -4.79
C GLU A 61 1.73 -3.26 -3.59
N LEU A 62 1.07 -2.10 -3.47
CA LEU A 62 0.07 -1.83 -2.43
C LEU A 62 -1.26 -2.55 -2.68
N PHE A 63 -1.56 -2.90 -3.93
CA PHE A 63 -2.85 -3.47 -4.34
C PHE A 63 -2.77 -4.90 -4.86
N PHE A 64 -1.64 -5.28 -5.44
CA PHE A 64 -1.45 -6.58 -6.08
C PHE A 64 -0.39 -7.41 -5.36
N GLU A 65 -0.71 -8.68 -5.16
CA GLU A 65 0.30 -9.70 -4.86
C GLU A 65 0.91 -10.17 -6.19
N GLN A 66 2.19 -10.59 -6.19
CA GLN A 66 2.95 -11.00 -7.38
C GLN A 66 2.37 -12.20 -8.16
N ASN A 67 1.16 -12.66 -7.82
CA ASN A 67 0.36 -13.56 -8.66
C ASN A 67 -0.34 -12.74 -9.75
N VAL A 68 0.45 -12.19 -10.66
CA VAL A 68 -0.09 -11.62 -11.89
C VAL A 68 -0.73 -12.76 -12.65
N VAL A 69 -2.06 -12.77 -12.76
CA VAL A 69 -2.76 -13.73 -13.61
C VAL A 69 -2.24 -13.50 -15.02
N ASN A 70 -1.60 -14.51 -15.63
CA ASN A 70 -1.20 -14.45 -17.04
C ASN A 70 -2.43 -14.02 -17.85
N SER A 71 -2.37 -12.82 -18.44
CA SER A 71 -3.47 -12.30 -19.25
C SER A 71 -3.70 -13.24 -20.43
N THR A 72 -4.90 -13.83 -20.53
CA THR A 72 -5.31 -14.68 -21.66
C THR A 72 -5.47 -13.91 -22.97
N THR A 73 -5.48 -12.59 -22.93
CA THR A 73 -5.49 -11.77 -24.14
C THR A 73 -4.10 -11.81 -24.76
N LYS A 74 -3.92 -12.71 -25.74
CA LYS A 74 -2.84 -12.61 -26.73
C LYS A 74 -2.91 -11.21 -27.33
N ARG A 75 -1.93 -10.36 -26.99
CA ARG A 75 -1.69 -9.15 -27.75
C ARG A 75 -1.07 -9.62 -29.06
N GLU A 76 -1.89 -9.82 -30.08
CA GLU A 76 -1.35 -9.99 -31.43
C GLU A 76 -0.52 -8.73 -31.73
N LEU A 77 0.78 -8.95 -31.90
CA LEU A 77 1.65 -7.96 -32.51
C LEU A 77 1.10 -7.78 -33.92
N VAL A 78 0.46 -6.64 -34.17
CA VAL A 78 0.16 -6.22 -35.52
C VAL A 78 1.50 -5.71 -36.07
N GLU A 79 2.03 -6.44 -37.05
CA GLU A 79 3.23 -6.05 -37.83
C GLU A 79 3.03 -4.69 -38.53
#